data_AF-A0A9D6PG25-F1
#
_entry.id   AF-A0A9D6PG25-F1
#
_cell.length_a   1.000
_cell.length_b   1.000
_cell.length_c   1.000
_cell.angle_alpha   90.00
_cell.angle_beta   90.00
_cell.angle_gamma   90.00
#
_symmetry.space_group_name_H-M   'P 1'
#
loop_
_entity.id
_entity.type
_entity.pdbx_description
1 polymer ?
#
loop_
_entity_poly.entity_id
_entity_poly.type
_entity_poly.pdbx_seq_one_letter_code
_entity_poly.pdbx_strand_id
1 'polypeptide(L)'
;MKLLKRKNKSGFTLIEILVVIAIASLIITAGSISYKNAANKSRTAKANLDLRDLASAIKTLELDTGKWPNGCIPYAVLNPEVLLSDSRSGIITAPEVGVVDTSCEWTAANVANWKGPYAQRVIDPWGNSYYFDPDFCDESARNRVAVESYGPNGIQNYRNTACSVVPYGLDDIVYYLTD
;
A
#
# COMPACT_ATOMS: atom_id res chain seq x y z
N MET A 1 14.53 0.38 -74.91
CA MET A 1 13.94 1.35 -73.96
C MET A 1 12.73 0.69 -73.30
N LYS A 2 12.84 0.24 -72.03
CA LYS A 2 11.76 -0.47 -71.30
C LYS A 2 10.84 0.56 -70.63
N LEU A 3 9.58 0.61 -71.02
CA LEU A 3 8.55 1.45 -70.38
C LEU A 3 8.16 0.84 -69.02
N LEU A 4 8.48 1.54 -67.94
CA LEU A 4 8.09 1.13 -66.58
C LEU A 4 6.60 1.41 -66.37
N LYS A 5 5.79 0.35 -66.29
CA LYS A 5 4.35 0.39 -66.02
C LYS A 5 4.11 0.86 -64.59
N ARG A 6 3.60 2.09 -64.42
CA ARG A 6 3.22 2.66 -63.12
C ARG A 6 2.09 1.81 -62.52
N LYS A 7 2.37 1.09 -61.43
CA LYS A 7 1.35 0.41 -60.64
C LYS A 7 0.47 1.48 -59.99
N ASN A 8 -0.84 1.44 -60.24
CA ASN A 8 -1.78 2.30 -59.53
C ASN A 8 -1.70 1.96 -58.03
N LYS A 9 -1.31 2.96 -57.22
CA LYS A 9 -1.47 2.87 -55.77
C LYS A 9 -2.91 3.23 -55.45
N SER A 10 -3.68 2.29 -54.93
CA SER A 10 -4.99 2.56 -54.36
C SER A 10 -4.81 3.42 -53.11
N GLY A 11 -5.45 4.59 -53.09
CA GLY A 11 -5.54 5.45 -51.91
C GLY A 11 -6.82 5.18 -51.12
N PHE A 12 -6.79 5.44 -49.81
CA PHE A 12 -7.97 5.39 -48.96
C PHE A 12 -8.92 6.55 -49.29
N THR A 13 -10.23 6.30 -49.14
CA THR A 13 -11.23 7.36 -49.30
C THR A 13 -11.40 8.16 -48.01
N LEU A 14 -11.82 9.42 -48.11
CA LEU A 14 -12.09 10.26 -46.93
C LEU A 14 -13.17 9.65 -46.03
N ILE A 15 -14.19 9.04 -46.63
CA ILE A 15 -15.29 8.41 -45.90
C ILE A 15 -14.81 7.19 -45.09
N GLU A 16 -13.83 6.45 -45.60
CA GLU A 16 -13.29 5.25 -44.96
C GLU A 16 -12.51 5.60 -43.68
N ILE A 17 -11.71 6.66 -43.73
CA ILE A 17 -11.04 7.17 -42.54
C ILE A 17 -12.04 7.77 -41.54
N LEU A 18 -13.10 8.43 -42.01
CA LEU A 18 -14.14 8.99 -41.15
C LEU A 18 -14.88 7.89 -40.35
N VAL A 19 -15.27 6.80 -41.01
CA VAL A 19 -15.95 5.67 -40.35
C VAL A 19 -15.01 4.98 -39.35
N VAL A 20 -13.73 4.80 -39.68
CA VAL A 20 -12.76 4.15 -38.80
C VAL A 20 -12.56 4.94 -37.49
N ILE A 21 -12.37 6.26 -37.56
CA ILE A 21 -12.19 7.06 -36.34
C ILE A 21 -13.48 7.13 -35.49
N ALA A 22 -14.64 7.10 -36.14
CA ALA A 22 -15.92 7.05 -35.46
C ALA A 22 -16.07 5.77 -34.62
N ILE A 23 -15.79 4.60 -35.22
CA ILE A 23 -15.86 3.31 -34.51
C ILE A 23 -14.74 3.16 -33.47
N ALA A 24 -13.52 3.64 -33.80
CA ALA A 24 -12.38 3.57 -32.89
C ALA A 24 -12.64 4.33 -31.57
N SER A 25 -13.24 5.53 -31.64
CA SER A 25 -13.55 6.31 -30.44
C SER A 25 -14.54 5.61 -29.50
N LEU A 26 -15.52 4.89 -30.05
CA LEU A 26 -16.47 4.09 -29.28
C LEU A 26 -15.76 2.94 -28.54
N ILE A 27 -14.89 2.19 -29.24
CA ILE A 27 -14.17 1.05 -28.65
C ILE A 27 -13.20 1.53 -27.57
N ILE A 28 -12.43 2.60 -27.82
CA ILE A 28 -11.47 3.16 -26.86
C ILE A 28 -12.19 3.58 -25.57
N THR A 29 -13.33 4.26 -25.71
CA THR A 29 -14.11 4.73 -24.55
C THR A 29 -14.60 3.57 -23.70
N ALA A 30 -15.21 2.54 -24.32
CA ALA A 30 -15.69 1.37 -23.60
C ALA A 30 -14.55 0.55 -22.96
N GLY A 31 -13.45 0.36 -23.68
CA GLY A 31 -12.27 -0.37 -23.19
C GLY A 31 -11.60 0.30 -21.99
N SER A 32 -11.55 1.65 -21.97
CA SER A 32 -10.87 2.42 -20.94
C SER A 32 -11.50 2.26 -19.55
N ILE A 33 -12.84 2.21 -19.45
CA ILE A 33 -13.54 2.05 -18.17
C ILE A 33 -13.29 0.65 -17.61
N SER A 34 -13.42 -0.38 -18.45
CA SER A 34 -13.20 -1.78 -18.06
C SER A 34 -11.77 -1.99 -17.57
N TYR A 35 -10.79 -1.45 -18.29
CA TYR A 35 -9.38 -1.51 -17.90
C TYR A 35 -9.12 -0.86 -16.52
N LYS A 36 -9.65 0.34 -16.29
CA LYS A 36 -9.49 1.04 -14.99
C LYS A 36 -10.08 0.24 -13.83
N ASN A 37 -11.26 -0.35 -14.01
CA ASN A 37 -11.89 -1.18 -12.98
C ASN A 37 -11.07 -2.45 -12.66
N ALA A 38 -10.57 -3.12 -13.70
CA ALA A 38 -9.70 -4.29 -13.53
C ALA A 38 -8.37 -3.93 -12.84
N ALA A 39 -7.79 -2.78 -13.20
CA ALA A 39 -6.57 -2.28 -12.57
C ALA A 39 -6.78 -1.89 -11.10
N ASN A 40 -7.90 -1.25 -10.76
CA ASN A 40 -8.21 -0.93 -9.37
C ASN A 40 -8.42 -2.20 -8.54
N LYS A 41 -9.14 -3.19 -9.09
CA LYS A 41 -9.32 -4.50 -8.43
C LYS A 41 -7.99 -5.21 -8.20
N SER A 42 -7.07 -5.17 -9.17
CA SER A 42 -5.75 -5.79 -9.00
C SER A 42 -4.88 -5.07 -7.98
N ARG A 43 -4.96 -3.73 -7.90
CA ARG A 43 -4.31 -2.94 -6.83
C ARG A 43 -4.83 -3.33 -5.45
N THR A 44 -6.15 -3.32 -5.23
CA THR A 44 -6.73 -3.72 -3.94
C THR A 44 -6.36 -5.16 -3.57
N ALA A 45 -6.42 -6.10 -4.51
CA ALA A 45 -6.01 -7.49 -4.27
C ALA A 45 -4.53 -7.58 -3.89
N LYS A 46 -3.67 -6.81 -4.56
CA LYS A 46 -2.25 -6.74 -4.23
C LYS A 46 -2.01 -6.15 -2.84
N ALA A 47 -2.70 -5.07 -2.49
CA ALA A 47 -2.56 -4.45 -1.17
C ALA A 47 -2.93 -5.44 -0.05
N ASN A 48 -3.97 -6.25 -0.25
CA ASN A 48 -4.37 -7.29 0.71
C ASN A 48 -3.31 -8.39 0.87
N LEU A 49 -2.59 -8.75 -0.20
CA LEU A 49 -1.48 -9.71 -0.13
C LEU A 49 -0.28 -9.09 0.57
N ASP A 50 0.11 -7.88 0.17
CA ASP A 50 1.23 -7.14 0.76
C ASP A 50 1.00 -6.97 2.29
N LEU A 51 -0.22 -6.67 2.76
CA LEU A 51 -0.57 -6.57 4.18
C LEU A 51 -0.40 -7.89 4.96
N ARG A 52 -0.77 -9.04 4.37
CA ARG A 52 -0.59 -10.37 4.99
C ARG A 52 0.89 -10.73 5.13
N ASP A 53 1.67 -10.40 4.10
CA ASP A 53 3.11 -10.61 4.11
C ASP A 53 3.78 -9.71 5.17
N LEU A 54 3.35 -8.43 5.25
CA LEU A 54 3.80 -7.50 6.28
C LEU A 54 3.44 -7.95 7.69
N ALA A 55 2.26 -8.54 7.90
CA ALA A 55 1.90 -9.12 9.18
C ALA A 55 2.86 -10.23 9.61
N SER A 56 3.23 -11.10 8.68
CA SER A 56 4.21 -12.17 8.91
C SER A 56 5.62 -11.60 9.16
N ALA A 57 5.99 -10.53 8.46
CA ALA A 57 7.25 -9.83 8.66
C ALA A 57 7.34 -9.18 10.05
N ILE A 58 6.27 -8.49 10.48
CA ILE A 58 6.16 -7.89 11.82
C ILE A 58 6.26 -8.97 12.90
N LYS A 59 5.60 -10.12 12.70
CA LYS A 59 5.73 -11.23 13.64
C LYS A 59 7.16 -11.72 13.76
N THR A 60 7.88 -11.77 12.64
CA THR A 60 9.30 -12.17 12.63
C THR A 60 10.19 -11.14 13.32
N LEU A 61 9.96 -9.83 13.08
CA LEU A 61 10.62 -8.74 13.78
C LEU A 61 10.46 -8.85 15.30
N GLU A 62 9.22 -9.11 15.75
CA GLU A 62 8.91 -9.32 17.17
C GLU A 62 9.67 -10.52 17.74
N LEU A 63 9.70 -11.64 17.03
CA LEU A 63 10.39 -12.86 17.47
C LEU A 63 11.91 -12.67 17.60
N ASP A 64 12.52 -11.86 16.73
CA ASP A 64 13.95 -11.61 16.76
C ASP A 64 14.34 -10.56 17.80
N THR A 65 13.61 -9.44 17.83
CA THR A 65 14.04 -8.25 18.57
C THR A 65 13.27 -8.03 19.87
N GLY A 66 12.11 -8.66 20.02
CA GLY A 66 11.15 -8.39 21.10
C GLY A 66 10.41 -7.05 20.95
N LYS A 67 10.51 -6.39 19.80
CA LYS A 67 9.93 -5.07 19.53
C LYS A 67 8.97 -5.15 18.33
N TRP A 68 7.99 -4.26 18.34
CA TRP A 68 7.08 -4.03 17.22
C TRP A 68 7.60 -2.88 16.35
N PRO A 69 6.97 -2.58 15.20
CA PRO A 69 7.52 -1.61 14.29
C PRO A 69 7.81 -0.27 14.94
N ASN A 70 6.96 0.25 15.80
CA ASN A 70 7.20 1.53 16.48
C ASN A 70 8.20 1.47 17.65
N GLY A 71 8.90 0.35 17.86
CA GLY A 71 9.81 0.15 18.99
C GLY A 71 9.12 -0.07 20.33
N CYS A 72 7.79 -0.11 20.37
CA CYS A 72 6.98 -0.32 21.57
C CYS A 72 6.39 -1.75 21.60
N ILE A 73 5.74 -2.10 22.71
CA ILE A 73 4.73 -3.16 22.69
C ILE A 73 3.36 -2.54 22.34
N PRO A 74 2.42 -3.29 21.75
CA PRO A 74 1.07 -2.78 21.49
C PRO A 74 0.39 -2.31 22.78
N TYR A 75 -0.49 -1.32 22.65
CA TYR A 75 -1.27 -0.75 23.76
C TYR A 75 -0.47 -0.07 24.89
N ALA A 76 0.87 0.03 24.80
CA ALA A 76 1.68 0.61 25.87
C ALA A 76 1.64 2.14 25.96
N VAL A 77 1.36 2.83 24.86
CA VAL A 77 1.40 4.30 24.78
C VAL A 77 0.30 4.78 23.84
N LEU A 78 -0.25 5.96 24.09
CA LEU A 78 -1.16 6.64 23.16
C LEU A 78 -0.40 7.04 21.88
N ASN A 79 -0.77 6.43 20.76
CA ASN A 79 -0.44 6.82 19.37
C ASN A 79 1.05 6.96 18.95
N PRO A 80 1.92 5.95 19.07
CA PRO A 80 3.11 5.87 18.23
C PRO A 80 2.81 5.07 16.97
N GLU A 81 1.89 5.56 16.14
CA GLU A 81 1.77 5.08 14.74
C GLU A 81 3.11 5.31 14.03
N VAL A 82 3.48 4.41 13.14
CA VAL A 82 4.71 4.56 12.37
C VAL A 82 4.52 4.13 10.93
N LEU A 83 5.07 4.94 10.01
CA LEU A 83 5.24 4.56 8.62
C LEU A 83 6.19 3.36 8.57
N LEU A 84 5.80 2.28 7.89
CA LEU A 84 6.69 1.12 7.73
C LEU A 84 7.95 1.45 6.91
N SER A 85 7.94 2.52 6.12
CA SER A 85 9.13 3.05 5.44
C SER A 85 10.08 3.83 6.34
N ASP A 86 9.66 4.24 7.55
CA ASP A 86 10.53 4.92 8.51
C ASP A 86 11.56 3.93 9.08
N SER A 87 12.79 4.37 9.27
CA SER A 87 13.83 3.60 9.98
C SER A 87 13.38 3.13 11.37
N ARG A 88 12.56 3.93 12.06
CA ARG A 88 12.00 3.60 13.37
C ARG A 88 11.14 2.35 13.31
N SER A 89 10.59 1.99 12.15
CA SER A 89 9.76 0.79 11.94
C SER A 89 10.53 -0.52 12.14
N GLY A 90 11.86 -0.51 11.95
CA GLY A 90 12.67 -1.72 11.95
C GLY A 90 12.32 -2.76 10.87
N ILE A 91 11.40 -2.49 9.93
CA ILE A 91 10.94 -3.49 8.95
C ILE A 91 11.88 -3.59 7.75
N ILE A 92 12.29 -2.47 7.16
CA ILE A 92 13.12 -2.44 5.95
C ILE A 92 14.57 -2.01 6.19
N THR A 93 14.83 -1.37 7.33
CA THR A 93 16.14 -0.84 7.70
C THR A 93 16.35 -1.12 9.18
N ALA A 94 17.59 -1.36 9.58
CA ALA A 94 17.93 -1.50 10.98
C ALA A 94 17.51 -0.22 11.72
N PRO A 95 16.76 -0.32 12.83
CA PRO A 95 16.30 0.85 13.55
C PRO A 95 17.44 1.52 14.31
N GLU A 96 17.37 2.84 14.45
CA GLU A 96 18.36 3.62 15.19
C GLU A 96 18.17 3.42 16.69
N VAL A 97 19.28 3.25 17.43
CA VAL A 97 19.26 3.11 18.89
C VAL A 97 18.87 4.46 19.51
N GLY A 98 17.80 4.46 20.30
CA GLY A 98 17.32 5.64 21.02
C GLY A 98 18.29 6.10 22.10
N VAL A 99 18.31 7.41 22.36
CA VAL A 99 19.16 8.04 23.40
C VAL A 99 18.50 8.08 24.78
N VAL A 100 17.22 7.69 24.90
CA VAL A 100 16.46 7.66 26.16
C VAL A 100 15.85 6.27 26.35
N ASP A 101 16.02 5.67 27.53
CA ASP A 101 15.43 4.37 27.87
C ASP A 101 13.93 4.54 28.20
N THR A 102 13.11 4.70 27.16
CA THR A 102 11.65 4.60 27.27
C THR A 102 11.15 3.30 26.65
N SER A 103 9.95 2.85 27.01
CA SER A 103 9.37 1.59 26.54
C SER A 103 9.24 1.47 25.01
N CYS A 104 9.29 2.61 24.30
CA CYS A 104 9.13 2.73 22.86
C CYS A 104 10.43 2.90 22.07
N GLU A 105 11.58 2.88 22.74
CA GLU A 105 12.87 3.12 22.09
C GLU A 105 13.57 1.80 21.76
N TRP A 106 14.30 1.81 20.65
CA TRP A 106 15.16 0.70 20.26
C TRP A 106 16.43 0.73 21.09
N THR A 107 16.73 -0.36 21.80
CA THR A 107 17.98 -0.49 22.54
C THR A 107 19.06 -1.13 21.67
N ALA A 108 20.33 -0.93 22.02
CA ALA A 108 21.44 -1.60 21.34
C ALA A 108 21.31 -3.13 21.38
N ALA A 109 20.71 -3.70 22.44
CA ALA A 109 20.46 -5.13 22.54
C ALA A 109 19.37 -5.60 21.54
N ASN A 110 18.29 -4.83 21.37
CA ASN A 110 17.26 -5.16 20.39
C ASN A 110 17.83 -5.09 18.96
N VAL A 111 18.59 -4.03 18.65
CA VAL A 111 19.20 -3.83 17.34
C VAL A 111 20.27 -4.91 17.04
N ALA A 112 21.01 -5.37 18.05
CA ALA A 112 21.96 -6.47 17.87
C ALA A 112 21.28 -7.79 17.47
N ASN A 113 20.03 -7.99 17.87
CA ASN A 113 19.23 -9.17 17.48
C ASN A 113 18.46 -8.98 16.17
N TRP A 114 18.50 -7.79 15.57
CA TRP A 114 17.81 -7.50 14.31
C TRP A 114 18.46 -8.28 13.16
N LYS A 115 17.65 -9.06 12.45
CA LYS A 115 18.06 -9.89 11.31
C LYS A 115 17.40 -9.45 10.00
N GLY A 116 16.65 -8.34 10.04
CA GLY A 116 15.96 -7.76 8.88
C GLY A 116 16.92 -7.22 7.81
N PRO A 117 16.43 -6.77 6.65
CA PRO A 117 15.05 -6.36 6.39
C PRO A 117 14.07 -7.54 6.40
N TYR A 118 12.94 -7.35 7.08
CA TYR A 118 11.86 -8.32 7.22
C TYR A 118 10.85 -8.25 6.07
N ALA A 119 10.83 -7.15 5.32
CA ALA A 119 10.05 -7.01 4.11
C ALA A 119 10.90 -6.41 2.99
N GLN A 120 10.64 -6.84 1.74
CA GLN A 120 11.33 -6.28 0.57
C GLN A 120 10.78 -4.91 0.15
N ARG A 121 9.50 -4.66 0.47
CA ARG A 121 8.81 -3.43 0.08
C ARG A 121 7.66 -3.15 1.04
N VAL A 122 7.52 -1.87 1.39
CA VAL A 122 6.49 -1.34 2.30
C VAL A 122 5.68 -0.22 1.67
N ILE A 123 5.66 -0.18 0.33
CA ILE A 123 4.92 0.80 -0.46
C ILE A 123 3.73 0.09 -1.11
N ASP A 124 2.55 0.66 -0.89
CA ASP A 124 1.29 0.18 -1.41
C ASP A 124 1.17 0.40 -2.94
N PRO A 125 0.12 -0.14 -3.59
CA PRO A 125 -0.06 -0.01 -5.04
C PRO A 125 -0.38 1.39 -5.55
N TRP A 126 -0.59 2.37 -4.66
CA TRP A 126 -0.85 3.77 -4.98
C TRP A 126 0.36 4.66 -4.73
N GLY A 127 1.41 4.12 -4.11
CA GLY A 127 2.69 4.80 -3.91
C GLY A 127 2.89 5.32 -2.48
N ASN A 128 1.97 5.01 -1.56
CA ASN A 128 2.07 5.42 -0.17
C ASN A 128 2.74 4.32 0.67
N SER A 129 3.39 4.68 1.78
CA SER A 129 3.85 3.65 2.73
C SER A 129 2.66 3.04 3.45
N TYR A 130 2.77 1.76 3.78
CA TYR A 130 1.91 1.17 4.81
C TYR A 130 2.19 1.79 6.18
N TYR A 131 1.20 1.76 7.05
CA TYR A 131 1.25 2.25 8.41
C TYR A 131 1.06 1.09 9.38
N PHE A 132 1.80 1.13 10.49
CA PHE A 132 1.55 0.29 11.64
C PHE A 132 0.83 1.10 12.71
N ASP A 133 -0.31 0.58 13.13
CA ASP A 133 -1.14 1.16 14.19
C ASP A 133 -1.21 0.15 15.36
N PRO A 134 -0.60 0.47 16.52
CA PRO A 134 -0.57 -0.42 17.67
C PRO A 134 -1.90 -0.48 18.45
N ASP A 135 -2.83 0.45 18.20
CA ASP A 135 -4.08 0.61 18.95
C ASP A 135 -5.28 0.98 18.07
N PHE A 136 -5.25 0.55 16.80
CA PHE A 136 -6.33 0.72 15.83
C PHE A 136 -7.69 0.36 16.42
N CYS A 137 -8.64 1.27 16.34
CA CYS A 137 -9.98 1.01 16.85
C CYS A 137 -10.91 0.46 15.75
N ASP A 138 -11.35 -0.79 15.93
CA ASP A 138 -12.25 -1.45 14.98
C ASP A 138 -13.70 -0.92 15.04
N GLU A 139 -14.54 -1.37 14.09
CA GLU A 139 -15.96 -1.00 14.03
C GLU A 139 -16.77 -1.36 15.29
N SER A 140 -16.26 -2.27 16.12
CA SER A 140 -16.85 -2.67 17.40
C SER A 140 -16.31 -1.89 18.59
N ALA A 141 -15.59 -0.79 18.34
CA ALA A 141 -14.91 0.01 19.36
C ALA A 141 -13.88 -0.76 20.19
N ARG A 142 -13.22 -1.75 19.59
CA ARG A 142 -12.14 -2.53 20.23
C ARG A 142 -10.79 -2.10 19.69
N ASN A 143 -9.82 -1.94 20.58
CA ASN A 143 -8.43 -1.73 20.17
C ASN A 143 -7.86 -3.03 19.62
N ARG A 144 -7.21 -2.93 18.46
CA ARG A 144 -6.58 -4.00 17.71
C ARG A 144 -5.22 -3.50 17.24
N VAL A 145 -4.27 -4.41 17.12
CA VAL A 145 -3.01 -4.10 16.45
C VAL A 145 -3.21 -4.31 14.96
N ALA A 146 -2.88 -3.31 14.14
CA ALA A 146 -3.16 -3.34 12.71
C ALA A 146 -1.98 -2.84 11.86
N VAL A 147 -2.00 -3.28 10.60
CA VAL A 147 -1.27 -2.64 9.50
C VAL A 147 -2.29 -2.17 8.49
N GLU A 148 -2.10 -0.97 7.95
CA GLU A 148 -3.06 -0.37 7.05
C GLU A 148 -2.41 0.33 5.85
N SER A 149 -3.18 0.42 4.76
CA SER A 149 -2.94 1.32 3.62
C SER A 149 -4.09 2.29 3.53
N TYR A 150 -3.78 3.57 3.34
CA TYR A 150 -4.77 4.64 3.14
C TYR A 150 -5.31 4.68 1.70
N GLY A 151 -5.15 3.59 0.96
CA GLY A 151 -5.74 3.43 -0.36
C GLY A 151 -5.29 4.47 -1.41
N PRO A 152 -6.08 4.62 -2.49
CA PRO A 152 -5.85 5.59 -3.54
C PRO A 152 -5.76 7.04 -3.09
N ASN A 153 -6.47 7.42 -2.02
CA ASN A 153 -6.51 8.81 -1.58
C ASN A 153 -5.29 9.21 -0.71
N GLY A 154 -4.62 8.23 -0.08
CA GLY A 154 -3.48 8.46 0.80
C GLY A 154 -3.81 9.19 2.11
N ILE A 155 -5.08 9.25 2.47
CA ILE A 155 -5.62 9.95 3.64
C ILE A 155 -6.26 8.90 4.54
N GLN A 156 -5.78 8.81 5.79
CA GLN A 156 -6.38 7.97 6.81
C GLN A 156 -7.84 8.39 7.02
N ASN A 157 -8.75 7.44 6.84
CA ASN A 157 -10.18 7.66 7.00
C ASN A 157 -10.66 7.37 8.44
N TYR A 158 -9.81 6.76 9.26
CA TYR A 158 -9.99 6.58 10.71
C TYR A 158 -9.20 7.64 11.49
N ARG A 159 -9.79 8.24 12.55
CA ARG A 159 -9.03 9.07 13.52
C ARG A 159 -9.17 8.53 14.94
N ASN A 160 -8.03 8.55 15.62
CA ASN A 160 -7.69 8.26 17.02
C ASN A 160 -8.75 8.28 18.14
N THR A 161 -8.45 7.49 19.18
CA THR A 161 -8.95 7.46 20.59
C THR A 161 -10.44 7.36 20.90
N ALA A 162 -11.34 7.79 20.01
CA ALA A 162 -12.78 7.83 20.28
C ALA A 162 -13.60 6.83 19.44
N CYS A 163 -12.94 5.96 18.67
CA CYS A 163 -13.59 4.91 17.87
C CYS A 163 -14.79 5.43 17.05
N SER A 164 -14.69 6.65 16.54
CA SER A 164 -15.79 7.35 15.89
C SER A 164 -15.54 7.36 14.39
N VAL A 165 -16.37 6.65 13.64
CA VAL A 165 -16.27 6.50 12.18
C VAL A 165 -16.44 7.87 11.50
N VAL A 166 -15.45 8.29 10.71
CA VAL A 166 -15.59 9.46 9.83
C VAL A 166 -16.02 8.97 8.44
N PRO A 167 -17.13 9.47 7.86
CA PRO A 167 -17.69 8.93 6.62
C PRO A 167 -17.02 9.50 5.36
N TYR A 168 -15.70 9.64 5.35
CA TYR A 168 -14.93 10.01 4.15
C TYR A 168 -14.18 8.78 3.67
N GLY A 169 -14.26 8.45 2.38
CA GLY A 169 -13.44 7.42 1.72
C GLY A 169 -13.45 6.04 2.40
N LEU A 170 -14.27 5.09 1.95
CA LEU A 170 -14.13 3.70 2.40
C LEU A 170 -13.08 2.96 1.56
N ASP A 171 -11.89 3.54 1.44
CA ASP A 171 -10.80 3.02 0.60
C ASP A 171 -9.59 2.50 1.36
N ASP A 172 -9.55 2.71 2.68
CA ASP A 172 -8.54 2.13 3.56
C ASP A 172 -8.64 0.60 3.59
N ILE A 173 -7.48 -0.04 3.65
CA ILE A 173 -7.39 -1.50 3.73
C ILE A 173 -6.60 -1.81 5.00
N VAL A 174 -7.28 -2.43 5.95
CA VAL A 174 -6.74 -2.73 7.28
C VAL A 174 -6.58 -4.24 7.44
N TYR A 175 -5.46 -4.66 8.00
CA TYR A 175 -5.19 -6.04 8.38
C TYR A 175 -4.83 -6.13 9.86
N TYR A 176 -5.58 -6.91 10.61
CA TYR A 176 -5.36 -7.11 12.05
C TYR A 176 -4.27 -8.17 12.30
N LEU A 177 -3.34 -7.85 13.18
CA LEU A 177 -2.19 -8.70 13.53
C LEU A 177 -2.50 -9.72 14.62
N THR A 178 -3.60 -9.52 15.34
CA THR A 178 -4.13 -10.42 16.37
C THR A 178 -5.55 -10.82 16.01
N ASP A 179 -5.92 -12.08 16.24
CA ASP A 179 -7.30 -12.58 16.07
C ASP A 179 -8.28 -11.98 17.11
#